data_AF-A0A7C5J7G7-F1
#
_entry.id   AF-A0A7C5J7G7-F1
#
_cell.length_a   1.000
_cell.length_b   1.000
_cell.length_c   1.000
_cell.angle_alpha   90.00
_cell.angle_beta   90.00
_cell.angle_gamma   90.00
#
_symmetry.space_group_name_H-M   'P 1'
#
loop_
_entity.id
_entity.type
_entity.pdbx_description
1 polymer ?
#
loop_
_entity_poly.entity_id
_entity_poly.type
_entity_poly.pdbx_seq_one_letter_code
_entity_poly.pdbx_strand_id
1 'polypeptide(L)'
;MSRCKSIHRPVITLLLVLASGIASAATVNLSSPEWLGNLKLDKGQLRAIKKAVTKALEAPIDQEIQCAKVRGDCVVRAAREWTYQGDRFREIVIYLHTKGHASHTVAQTGGRWPAIRTGLEPRKKSSARKAKKKSKKKAKKK
;
A
#
# COMPACT_ATOMS: atom_id res chain seq x y z
N MET A 1 -69.03 31.87 3.72
CA MET A 1 -68.54 30.53 4.12
C MET A 1 -67.53 30.06 3.08
N SER A 2 -66.24 30.31 3.28
CA SER A 2 -65.18 29.91 2.35
C SER A 2 -64.18 29.03 3.08
N ARG A 3 -64.08 27.75 2.71
CA ARG A 3 -63.16 26.78 3.30
C ARG A 3 -61.89 26.71 2.44
N CYS A 4 -60.76 27.15 2.99
CA CYS A 4 -59.43 26.91 2.42
C CYS A 4 -59.02 25.44 2.63
N LYS A 5 -58.68 24.74 1.54
CA LYS A 5 -58.12 23.39 1.55
C LYS A 5 -56.60 23.48 1.66
N SER A 6 -56.06 22.95 2.77
CA SER A 6 -54.63 22.78 3.03
C SER A 6 -54.04 21.69 2.13
N ILE A 7 -52.99 22.02 1.39
CA ILE A 7 -52.28 21.11 0.48
C ILE A 7 -50.99 20.67 1.19
N HIS A 8 -51.00 19.47 1.76
CA HIS A 8 -49.80 18.80 2.28
C HIS A 8 -48.95 18.26 1.12
N ARG A 9 -47.72 18.74 1.00
CA ARG A 9 -46.71 18.17 0.11
C ARG A 9 -45.85 17.16 0.90
N PRO A 10 -45.62 15.93 0.39
CA PRO A 10 -44.76 14.97 1.05
C PRO A 10 -43.29 15.35 0.83
N VAL A 11 -42.54 15.43 1.93
CA VAL A 11 -41.09 15.57 1.94
C VAL A 11 -40.49 14.22 1.51
N ILE A 12 -40.04 14.14 0.27
CA ILE A 12 -39.32 12.97 -0.26
C ILE A 12 -37.86 13.10 0.21
N THR A 13 -37.56 12.47 1.34
CA THR A 13 -36.20 12.32 1.86
C THR A 13 -35.47 11.30 1.00
N LEU A 14 -34.67 11.78 0.04
CA LEU A 14 -33.80 10.97 -0.81
C LEU A 14 -32.61 10.45 0.03
N LEU A 15 -32.70 9.20 0.49
CA LEU A 15 -31.61 8.50 1.18
C LEU A 15 -30.54 8.06 0.15
N LEU A 16 -29.50 8.87 0.00
CA LEU A 16 -28.32 8.54 -0.81
C LEU A 16 -27.47 7.50 -0.05
N VAL A 17 -27.64 6.22 -0.37
CA VAL A 17 -26.79 5.13 0.15
C VAL A 17 -25.44 5.21 -0.56
N LEU A 18 -24.46 5.86 0.06
CA LEU A 18 -23.07 5.77 -0.37
C LEU A 18 -22.56 4.34 -0.13
N ALA A 19 -22.56 3.54 -1.18
CA ALA A 19 -21.82 2.28 -1.23
C ALA A 19 -20.31 2.59 -1.22
N SER A 20 -19.74 2.70 -0.03
CA SER A 20 -18.31 2.84 0.19
C SER A 20 -17.59 1.55 -0.23
N GLY A 21 -17.27 1.44 -1.52
CA GLY A 21 -16.37 0.41 -2.04
C GLY A 21 -15.02 0.55 -1.34
N ILE A 22 -14.65 -0.45 -0.53
CA ILE A 22 -13.36 -0.50 0.15
C ILE A 22 -12.30 -0.79 -0.92
N ALA A 23 -11.78 0.27 -1.54
CA ALA A 23 -10.63 0.17 -2.43
C ALA A 23 -9.47 -0.44 -1.63
N SER A 24 -9.15 -1.70 -1.92
CA SER A 24 -8.01 -2.37 -1.32
C SER A 24 -6.76 -1.77 -1.94
N ALA A 25 -5.95 -1.08 -1.13
CA ALA A 25 -4.69 -0.52 -1.58
C ALA A 25 -3.85 -1.62 -2.25
N ALA A 26 -3.41 -1.36 -3.50
CA ALA A 26 -2.59 -2.29 -4.25
C ALA A 26 -1.33 -2.67 -3.44
N THR A 27 -0.71 -3.79 -3.78
CA THR A 27 0.52 -4.24 -3.10
C THR A 27 1.65 -4.26 -4.11
N VAL A 28 2.74 -3.55 -3.82
CA VAL A 28 3.97 -3.60 -4.62
C VAL A 28 4.99 -4.48 -3.93
N ASN A 29 5.59 -5.40 -4.67
CA ASN A 29 6.60 -6.31 -4.13
C ASN A 29 8.01 -5.90 -4.58
N LEU A 30 8.87 -5.56 -3.62
CA LEU A 30 10.26 -5.16 -3.86
C LEU A 30 11.09 -6.26 -4.51
N SER A 31 10.86 -7.53 -4.15
CA SER A 31 11.64 -8.66 -4.71
C SER A 31 11.15 -9.11 -6.08
N SER A 32 10.21 -8.39 -6.71
CA SER A 32 9.86 -8.69 -8.09
C SER A 32 11.07 -8.46 -9.01
N PRO A 33 11.22 -9.29 -10.07
CA PRO A 33 12.29 -9.09 -11.06
C PRO A 33 12.27 -7.70 -11.70
N GLU A 34 11.09 -7.10 -11.83
CA GLU A 34 10.91 -5.77 -12.42
C GLU A 34 11.40 -4.62 -11.54
N TRP A 35 11.77 -4.88 -10.28
CA TRP A 35 12.25 -3.82 -9.39
C TRP A 35 13.61 -4.15 -8.77
N LEU A 36 13.67 -4.90 -7.66
CA LEU A 36 14.95 -5.22 -6.98
C LEU A 36 15.30 -6.71 -7.02
N GLY A 37 14.46 -7.55 -7.62
CA GLY A 37 14.65 -9.00 -7.64
C GLY A 37 16.00 -9.44 -8.23
N ASN A 38 16.49 -8.72 -9.24
CA ASN A 38 17.75 -9.02 -9.91
C ASN A 38 18.99 -8.59 -9.10
N LEU A 39 18.83 -7.73 -8.10
CA LEU A 39 19.94 -7.22 -7.28
C LEU A 39 20.36 -8.17 -6.16
N LYS A 40 19.66 -9.31 -6.00
CA LYS A 40 19.96 -10.38 -5.02
C LYS A 40 20.17 -9.85 -3.59
N LEU A 41 19.32 -8.90 -3.18
CA LEU A 41 19.42 -8.24 -1.88
C LEU A 41 19.02 -9.19 -0.74
N ASP A 42 19.69 -9.08 0.40
CA ASP A 42 19.34 -9.85 1.57
C ASP A 42 18.06 -9.33 2.24
N LYS A 43 17.52 -10.12 3.17
CA LYS A 43 16.26 -9.81 3.86
C LYS A 43 16.33 -8.53 4.71
N GLY A 44 17.48 -8.22 5.28
CA GLY A 44 17.74 -7.01 6.05
C GLY A 44 17.73 -5.78 5.15
N GLN A 45 18.44 -5.84 4.02
CA GLN A 45 18.43 -4.79 2.99
C GLN A 45 17.03 -4.51 2.47
N LEU A 46 16.30 -5.55 2.04
CA LEU A 46 14.92 -5.39 1.54
C LEU A 46 13.99 -4.76 2.58
N ARG A 47 14.17 -5.06 3.87
CA ARG A 47 13.39 -4.45 4.95
C ARG A 47 13.72 -2.97 5.15
N ALA A 48 14.99 -2.61 5.07
CA ALA A 48 15.42 -1.24 5.24
C ALA A 48 14.96 -0.37 4.05
N ILE A 49 15.11 -0.90 2.83
CA ILE A 49 14.59 -0.28 1.60
C ILE A 49 13.07 -0.13 1.69
N LYS A 50 12.33 -1.17 2.10
CA LYS A 50 10.87 -1.07 2.31
C LYS A 50 10.49 0.13 3.18
N LYS A 51 11.18 0.33 4.32
CA LYS A 51 10.91 1.46 5.20
C LYS A 51 11.21 2.80 4.52
N ALA A 52 12.33 2.88 3.80
CA ALA A 52 12.72 4.10 3.10
C ALA A 52 11.77 4.44 1.94
N VAL A 53 11.34 3.45 1.15
CA VAL A 53 10.31 3.62 0.11
C VAL A 53 9.00 4.14 0.71
N THR A 54 8.51 3.52 1.80
CA THR A 54 7.28 3.99 2.45
C THR A 54 7.39 5.45 2.89
N LYS A 55 8.54 5.86 3.45
CA LYS A 55 8.79 7.26 3.78
C LYS A 55 8.87 8.16 2.54
N ALA A 56 9.54 7.73 1.48
CA ALA A 56 9.70 8.49 0.25
C ALA A 56 8.36 8.74 -0.47
N LEU A 57 7.40 7.82 -0.35
CA LEU A 57 6.04 8.01 -0.87
C LEU A 57 5.27 9.12 -0.16
N GLU A 58 5.66 9.48 1.07
CA GLU A 58 5.02 10.54 1.85
C GLU A 58 5.87 11.82 1.91
N ALA A 59 7.16 11.73 1.58
CA ALA A 59 8.09 12.85 1.59
C ALA A 59 7.93 13.81 0.39
N PRO A 60 8.43 15.05 0.48
CA PRO A 60 8.72 15.90 -0.67
C PRO A 60 9.50 15.19 -1.79
N ILE A 61 9.28 15.65 -3.02
CA ILE A 61 10.07 15.22 -4.19
C ILE A 61 11.54 15.56 -3.98
N ASP A 62 12.41 14.67 -4.45
CA ASP A 62 13.87 14.73 -4.32
C ASP A 62 14.42 14.70 -2.90
N GLN A 63 13.57 14.52 -1.87
CA GLN A 63 14.07 14.25 -0.53
C GLN A 63 14.69 12.85 -0.45
N GLU A 64 15.98 12.81 -0.10
CA GLU A 64 16.73 11.58 0.09
C GLU A 64 16.45 10.93 1.45
N ILE A 65 16.04 9.67 1.42
CA ILE A 65 15.81 8.83 2.61
C ILE A 65 16.86 7.72 2.66
N GLN A 66 17.67 7.74 3.71
CA GLN A 66 18.70 6.72 3.92
C GLN A 66 18.08 5.35 4.26
N CYS A 67 18.53 4.29 3.57
CA CYS A 67 18.14 2.89 3.84
C CYS A 67 19.28 1.99 4.34
N ALA A 68 20.50 2.51 4.50
CA ALA A 68 21.62 1.81 5.11
C ALA A 68 22.04 2.48 6.42
N LYS A 69 22.79 1.74 7.26
CA LYS A 69 23.38 2.33 8.48
C LYS A 69 24.46 3.35 8.14
N VAL A 70 25.27 3.04 7.13
CA VAL A 70 26.31 3.93 6.60
C VAL A 70 25.64 4.90 5.64
N ARG A 71 25.96 6.20 5.74
CA ARG A 71 25.44 7.25 4.85
C ARG A 71 25.95 7.03 3.42
N GLY A 72 25.11 7.26 2.41
CA GLY A 72 25.46 7.10 0.99
C GLY A 72 25.39 5.66 0.45
N ASP A 73 25.40 4.64 1.31
CA ASP A 73 25.35 3.24 0.86
C ASP A 73 24.01 2.85 0.22
N CYS A 74 22.92 3.45 0.69
CA CYS A 74 21.58 3.17 0.21
C CYS A 74 20.71 4.40 0.41
N VAL A 75 20.16 4.93 -0.68
CA VAL A 75 19.28 6.11 -0.68
C VAL A 75 18.03 5.80 -1.50
N VAL A 76 16.87 6.25 -1.01
CA VAL A 76 15.60 6.21 -1.73
C VAL A 76 15.03 7.62 -1.81
N ARG A 77 14.54 8.03 -2.98
CA ARG A 77 13.80 9.29 -3.16
C ARG A 77 12.61 9.12 -4.11
N ALA A 78 11.62 9.99 -3.98
CA ALA A 78 10.62 10.18 -5.02
C ALA A 78 11.17 11.19 -6.03
N ALA A 79 11.44 10.77 -7.27
CA ALA A 79 12.07 11.61 -8.28
C ALA A 79 11.08 12.47 -9.06
N ARG A 80 9.87 11.97 -9.26
CA ARG A 80 8.82 12.62 -10.04
C ARG A 80 7.46 12.31 -9.45
N GLU A 81 6.53 13.26 -9.57
CA GLU A 81 5.11 13.06 -9.28
C GLU A 81 4.27 13.64 -10.41
N TRP A 82 3.21 12.93 -10.79
CA TRP A 82 2.20 13.41 -11.72
C TRP A 82 0.83 12.85 -11.38
N THR A 83 -0.23 13.47 -11.90
CA THR A 83 -1.61 12.99 -11.74
C THR A 83 -2.14 12.57 -13.10
N TYR A 84 -2.77 11.40 -13.17
CA TYR A 84 -3.41 10.91 -14.38
C TYR A 84 -4.75 10.26 -14.01
N GLN A 85 -5.84 10.71 -14.66
CA GLN A 85 -7.20 10.19 -14.43
C GLN A 85 -7.65 10.20 -12.95
N GLY A 86 -7.19 11.18 -12.17
CA GLY A 86 -7.52 11.31 -10.74
C GLY A 86 -6.63 10.49 -9.79
N ASP A 87 -5.78 9.62 -10.31
CA ASP A 87 -4.77 8.90 -9.52
C ASP A 87 -3.43 9.65 -9.53
N ARG A 88 -2.74 9.65 -8.39
CA ARG A 88 -1.39 10.24 -8.26
C ARG A 88 -0.34 9.17 -8.46
N PHE A 89 0.67 9.46 -9.26
CA PHE A 89 1.76 8.55 -9.56
C PHE A 89 3.06 9.16 -9.04
N ARG A 90 3.92 8.34 -8.46
CA ARG A 90 5.29 8.71 -8.06
C ARG A 90 6.30 7.75 -8.63
N GLU A 91 7.36 8.29 -9.20
CA GLU A 91 8.54 7.49 -9.52
C GLU A 91 9.46 7.41 -8.31
N ILE A 92 9.66 6.21 -7.78
CA ILE A 92 10.60 5.95 -6.70
C ILE A 92 11.92 5.48 -7.30
N VAL A 93 13.00 6.19 -6.98
CA VAL A 93 14.37 5.84 -7.38
C VAL A 93 15.13 5.36 -6.15
N ILE A 94 15.78 4.22 -6.29
CA ILE A 94 16.58 3.57 -5.27
C ILE A 94 18.01 3.50 -5.79
N TYR A 95 18.93 4.08 -5.04
CA TYR A 95 20.36 3.97 -5.28
C TYR A 95 20.99 3.07 -4.23
N LEU A 96 21.67 2.02 -4.66
CA LEU A 96 22.40 1.08 -3.83
C LEU A 96 23.87 1.13 -4.24
N HIS A 97 24.67 1.82 -3.44
CA HIS A 97 26.10 1.94 -3.68
C HIS A 97 26.71 0.55 -3.87
N THR A 98 27.58 0.38 -4.89
CA THR A 98 28.21 -0.90 -5.29
C THR A 98 27.29 -1.98 -5.88
N LYS A 99 25.96 -1.84 -5.82
CA LYS A 99 25.01 -2.84 -6.34
C LYS A 99 24.25 -2.37 -7.58
N GLY A 100 23.99 -1.07 -7.69
CA GLY A 100 23.31 -0.46 -8.83
C GLY A 100 22.18 0.47 -8.42
N HIS A 101 21.29 0.75 -9.36
CA HIS A 101 20.10 1.57 -9.15
C HIS A 101 18.86 0.83 -9.65
N ALA A 102 17.69 1.22 -9.14
CA ALA A 102 16.41 0.76 -9.62
C ALA A 102 15.38 1.88 -9.52
N SER A 103 14.47 1.98 -10.49
CA SER A 103 13.32 2.87 -10.41
C SER A 103 12.03 2.10 -10.60
N HIS A 104 10.95 2.59 -9.98
CA HIS A 104 9.63 2.02 -10.15
C HIS A 104 8.55 3.07 -9.94
N THR A 105 7.53 3.05 -10.79
CA THR A 105 6.37 3.93 -10.67
C THR A 105 5.33 3.30 -9.76
N VAL A 106 4.87 4.08 -8.78
CA VAL A 106 3.90 3.68 -7.76
C VAL A 106 2.67 4.56 -7.90
N ALA A 107 1.49 3.95 -7.99
CA ALA A 107 0.21 4.66 -8.10
C ALA A 107 -0.53 4.73 -6.76
N GLN A 108 -1.05 5.91 -6.43
CA GLN A 108 -1.94 6.19 -5.31
C GLN A 108 -3.38 6.02 -5.77
N THR A 109 -4.06 4.98 -5.28
CA THR A 109 -5.46 4.71 -5.62
C THR A 109 -6.36 5.07 -4.44
N GLY A 110 -7.40 5.87 -4.68
CA GLY A 110 -8.33 6.29 -3.62
C GLY A 110 -7.64 7.05 -2.48
N GLY A 111 -6.64 7.88 -2.82
CA GLY A 111 -5.89 8.68 -1.85
C GLY A 111 -4.92 7.87 -0.97
N ARG A 112 -4.68 6.59 -1.25
CA ARG A 112 -3.76 5.74 -0.46
C ARG A 112 -2.65 5.17 -1.31
N TRP A 113 -1.43 5.31 -0.83
CA TRP A 113 -0.27 4.64 -1.43
C TRP A 113 -0.39 3.13 -1.24
N PRO A 114 0.16 2.33 -2.18
CA PRO A 114 0.08 0.89 -2.10
C PRO A 114 0.97 0.37 -0.97
N ALA A 115 0.59 -0.79 -0.43
CA ALA A 115 1.39 -1.45 0.58
C ALA A 115 2.68 -2.00 -0.04
N ILE A 116 3.83 -1.55 0.46
CA ILE A 116 5.14 -2.07 0.03
C ILE A 116 5.45 -3.35 0.80
N ARG A 117 5.75 -4.43 0.07
CA ARG A 117 6.16 -5.72 0.63
C ARG A 117 7.54 -6.11 0.15
N THR A 118 8.24 -6.90 0.96
CA THR A 118 9.55 -7.43 0.55
C THR A 118 9.43 -8.71 -0.28
N GLY A 119 8.26 -9.35 -0.30
CA GLY A 119 8.04 -10.66 -0.92
C GLY A 119 8.63 -11.85 -0.17
N LEU A 120 9.51 -11.57 0.80
CA LEU A 120 10.07 -12.55 1.76
C LEU A 120 9.34 -12.56 3.10
N GLU A 121 8.22 -11.85 3.21
CA GLU A 121 7.38 -11.85 4.41
C GLU A 121 6.68 -13.20 4.56
N PRO A 122 6.67 -13.81 5.76
CA PRO A 122 5.96 -15.05 5.97
C PRO A 122 4.48 -14.82 5.65
N ARG A 123 3.95 -15.53 4.65
CA ARG A 123 2.52 -15.50 4.32
C ARG A 123 1.74 -15.76 5.61
N LYS A 124 1.03 -14.74 6.12
CA LYS A 124 0.13 -14.90 7.28
C LYS A 124 -0.81 -16.06 6.93
N LYS A 125 -0.62 -17.22 7.58
CA LYS A 125 -1.51 -18.36 7.39
C LYS A 125 -2.92 -17.87 7.73
N SER A 126 -3.83 -17.92 6.75
CA SER A 126 -5.20 -17.44 6.90
C SER A 126 -5.82 -18.06 8.16
N SER A 127 -6.57 -17.25 8.89
CA SER A 127 -7.21 -17.56 10.17
C SER A 127 -7.99 -18.88 10.16
N ALA A 128 -8.51 -19.28 8.98
CA ALA A 128 -9.19 -20.56 8.75
C ALA A 128 -8.33 -21.79 9.08
N ARG A 129 -7.00 -21.75 8.86
CA ARG A 129 -6.12 -22.90 9.10
C ARG A 129 -5.75 -23.06 10.58
N LYS A 130 -5.86 -22.00 11.38
CA LYS A 130 -5.64 -22.04 12.85
C LYS A 130 -6.84 -22.69 13.58
N ALA A 131 -8.06 -22.47 13.09
CA ALA A 131 -9.27 -23.10 13.66
C ALA A 131 -9.26 -24.63 13.51
N LYS A 132 -8.97 -25.17 12.31
CA LYS A 132 -8.93 -26.62 12.07
C LYS A 132 -7.90 -27.38 12.93
N LYS A 133 -6.76 -26.76 13.27
CA LYS A 133 -5.70 -27.41 14.06
C LYS A 133 -6.03 -27.45 15.56
N LYS A 134 -6.84 -26.52 16.07
CA LYS A 134 -7.30 -26.51 17.47
C LYS A 134 -8.38 -27.58 17.71
N SER A 135 -9.25 -27.83 16.72
CA SER A 135 -10.31 -28.86 16.81
C SER A 135 -9.76 -30.29 16.78
N LYS A 136 -8.78 -30.60 15.92
CA LYS A 136 -8.16 -31.94 15.87
C LYS A 136 -7.38 -32.33 17.13
N LYS A 137 -6.85 -31.35 17.89
CA LYS A 137 -6.11 -31.64 19.14
C LYS A 137 -7.04 -31.92 20.33
N LYS A 138 -8.30 -31.45 20.31
CA LYS A 138 -9.32 -31.79 21.31
C LYS A 138 -9.93 -33.18 21.09
N ALA A 139 -10.02 -33.66 19.85
CA ALA A 139 -10.59 -34.96 19.52
C ALA A 139 -9.66 -36.16 19.80
N LYS A 140 -8.34 -35.93 19.96
CA LYS A 140 -7.34 -36.98 20.23
C LYS A 140 -6.99 -37.11 21.73
N LYS A 141 -7.76 -36.46 22.60
CA LYS A 141 -7.56 -36.40 24.06
C LYS A 141 -8.78 -36.91 24.85
N LYS A 142 -9.78 -37.45 24.15
CA LYS A 142 -10.79 -38.38 24.65
C LYS A 142 -10.45 -39.74 24.05
#